data_AF-A0A7S2UVD1-F1
#
_entry.id   AF-A0A7S2UVD1-F1
#
_cell.length_a   1.000
_cell.length_b   1.000
_cell.length_c   1.000
_cell.angle_alpha   90.00
_cell.angle_beta   90.00
_cell.angle_gamma   90.00
#
_symmetry.space_group_name_H-M   'P 1'
#
loop_
_entity.id
_entity.type
_entity.pdbx_description
1 polymer ?
#
loop_
_entity_poly.entity_id
_entity_poly.type
_entity_poly.pdbx_seq_one_letter_code
_entity_poly.pdbx_strand_id
1 'polypeptide(L)'
;CSLQKNASRKRSKGVVPILAPAVKSRKRARKITTKFHALTKELNNLGNSNANNQRAAEIRGELQRLGGRAAYQSASQLSVQFHNVSKWVVAKLLQKPPPPLLPPP
;
A
#
# COMPACT_ATOMS: atom_id res chain seq x y z
N CYS A 1 2.00 30.50 35.66
CA CYS A 1 3.01 30.29 34.61
C CYS A 1 2.72 29.02 33.82
N SER A 2 2.11 29.17 32.65
CA SER A 2 1.71 28.05 31.77
C SER A 2 2.87 27.65 30.85
N LEU A 3 3.48 26.51 31.09
CA LEU A 3 4.53 25.95 30.23
C LEU A 3 3.90 25.24 29.03
N GLN A 4 3.73 25.96 27.92
CA GLN A 4 3.37 25.37 26.62
C GLN A 4 4.60 24.72 25.99
N LYS A 5 4.69 23.39 26.06
CA LYS A 5 5.71 22.59 25.36
C LYS A 5 5.32 22.42 23.90
N ASN A 6 5.75 23.36 23.04
CA ASN A 6 5.66 23.19 21.59
C ASN A 6 6.74 22.19 21.13
N ALA A 7 6.38 20.91 21.09
CA ALA A 7 7.20 19.88 20.48
C ALA A 7 7.16 20.02 18.96
N SER A 8 8.13 20.74 18.40
CA SER A 8 8.37 20.87 16.97
C SER A 8 8.60 19.49 16.36
N ARG A 9 7.56 18.93 15.70
CA ARG A 9 7.64 17.66 14.97
C ARG A 9 8.61 17.82 13.81
N LYS A 10 9.87 17.42 14.01
CA LYS A 10 10.86 17.25 12.94
C LYS A 10 10.23 16.35 11.88
N ARG A 11 9.89 16.93 10.72
CA ARG A 11 9.47 16.17 9.53
C ARG A 11 10.67 15.35 9.10
N SER A 12 10.67 14.06 9.44
CA SER A 12 11.59 13.12 8.80
C SER A 12 11.32 13.22 7.31
N LYS A 13 12.36 13.54 6.54
CA LYS A 13 12.33 13.45 5.08
C LYS A 13 12.23 11.96 4.77
N GLY A 14 11.02 11.42 4.88
CA GLY A 14 10.72 10.05 4.55
C GLY A 14 11.10 9.80 3.10
N VAL A 15 11.63 8.61 2.83
CA VAL A 15 11.97 8.12 1.49
C VAL A 15 10.85 8.53 0.54
N VAL A 16 11.18 9.40 -0.41
CA VAL A 16 10.25 9.84 -1.45
C VAL A 16 9.85 8.56 -2.20
N PRO A 17 8.56 8.18 -2.25
CA PRO A 17 8.15 7.01 -2.99
C PRO A 17 8.62 7.17 -4.44
N ILE A 18 9.25 6.13 -4.99
CA ILE A 18 9.64 6.05 -6.42
C ILE A 18 8.41 6.19 -7.34
N LEU A 19 7.20 6.06 -6.78
CA LEU A 19 5.93 6.18 -7.48
C LEU A 19 5.31 7.58 -7.39
N ALA A 20 4.56 7.91 -8.45
CA ALA A 20 3.65 9.04 -8.66
C ALA A 20 3.00 9.63 -7.38
N PRO A 21 2.59 10.92 -7.41
CA PRO A 21 2.25 11.70 -6.21
C PRO A 21 1.34 10.93 -5.26
N ALA A 22 1.84 10.75 -4.03
CA ALA A 22 1.19 9.95 -3.01
C ALA A 22 -0.24 10.45 -2.75
N VAL A 23 -1.20 9.52 -2.71
CA VAL A 23 -2.56 9.80 -2.28
C VAL A 23 -2.51 10.41 -0.88
N LYS A 24 -2.93 11.68 -0.73
CA LYS A 24 -2.78 12.44 0.52
C LYS A 24 -3.89 12.19 1.53
N SER A 25 -5.07 11.74 1.06
CA SER A 25 -6.27 11.58 1.89
C SER A 25 -6.58 10.12 2.17
N ARG A 26 -6.78 9.79 3.44
CA ARG A 26 -7.14 8.44 3.90
C ARG A 26 -8.48 7.95 3.35
N LYS A 27 -9.48 8.84 3.28
CA LYS A 27 -10.81 8.51 2.71
C LYS A 27 -10.68 8.17 1.23
N ARG A 28 -9.84 8.91 0.50
CA ARG A 28 -9.53 8.63 -0.92
C ARG A 28 -8.75 7.32 -1.07
N ALA A 29 -7.75 7.07 -0.23
CA ALA A 29 -6.98 5.83 -0.24
C ALA A 29 -7.88 4.59 -0.06
N ARG A 30 -8.78 4.61 0.94
CA ARG A 30 -9.77 3.54 1.14
C ARG A 30 -10.66 3.31 -0.07
N LYS A 31 -11.16 4.38 -0.70
CA LYS A 31 -11.98 4.27 -1.92
C LYS A 31 -11.21 3.63 -3.07
N ILE A 32 -9.95 4.02 -3.27
CA ILE A 32 -9.09 3.48 -4.32
C ILE A 32 -8.83 2.00 -4.07
N THR A 33 -8.41 1.61 -2.85
CA THR A 33 -8.12 0.21 -2.54
C THR A 33 -9.37 -0.67 -2.66
N THR A 34 -10.51 -0.25 -2.12
CA THR A 34 -11.77 -1.01 -2.24
C THR A 34 -12.17 -1.21 -3.69
N LYS A 35 -12.20 -0.14 -4.50
CA LYS A 35 -12.56 -0.24 -5.92
C LYS A 35 -11.59 -1.11 -6.71
N PHE A 36 -10.29 -0.94 -6.46
CA PHE A 36 -9.25 -1.73 -7.13
C PHE A 36 -9.42 -3.23 -6.85
N HIS A 37 -9.65 -3.61 -5.58
CA HIS A 37 -9.87 -5.00 -5.21
C HIS A 37 -11.17 -5.57 -5.81
N ALA A 38 -12.26 -4.79 -5.82
CA ALA A 38 -13.52 -5.22 -6.43
C ALA A 38 -13.34 -5.51 -7.93
N LEU A 39 -12.74 -4.57 -8.67
CA LEU A 39 -12.50 -4.68 -10.11
C LEU A 39 -11.50 -5.80 -10.45
N THR A 40 -10.45 -5.97 -9.64
CA THR A 40 -9.47 -7.04 -9.86
C THR A 40 -10.08 -8.42 -9.59
N LYS A 41 -10.94 -8.52 -8.57
CA LYS A 41 -11.69 -9.76 -8.30
C LYS A 41 -12.64 -10.09 -9.44
N GLU A 42 -13.37 -9.10 -9.94
CA GLU A 42 -14.25 -9.27 -11.10
C GLU A 42 -13.44 -9.73 -12.32
N LEU A 43 -12.30 -9.09 -12.61
CA LEU A 43 -11.41 -9.49 -13.70
C LEU A 43 -10.92 -10.93 -13.58
N ASN A 44 -10.55 -11.37 -12.38
CA ASN A 44 -10.08 -12.74 -12.13
C ASN A 44 -11.20 -13.77 -12.23
N ASN A 45 -12.44 -13.39 -11.94
CA ASN A 45 -13.60 -14.26 -12.02
C ASN A 45 -14.12 -14.42 -13.45
N LEU A 46 -13.76 -13.51 -14.37
CA LEU A 46 -14.13 -13.60 -15.78
C LEU A 46 -13.31 -14.70 -16.46
N GLY A 47 -13.98 -15.74 -16.95
CA GLY A 47 -13.37 -16.79 -17.78
C GLY A 47 -13.15 -16.36 -19.24
N ASN A 48 -12.55 -17.23 -20.05
CA ASN A 48 -12.23 -16.98 -21.46
C ASN A 48 -13.44 -17.10 -22.41
N SER A 49 -14.40 -16.19 -22.29
CA SER A 49 -15.52 -16.06 -23.24
C SER A 49 -15.44 -14.72 -23.96
N ASN A 50 -15.88 -14.65 -25.23
CA ASN A 50 -15.84 -13.40 -26.00
C ASN A 50 -16.62 -12.24 -25.34
N ALA A 51 -17.76 -12.52 -24.69
CA ALA A 51 -18.49 -11.52 -23.91
C ALA A 51 -17.71 -11.04 -22.67
N ASN A 52 -16.94 -11.94 -22.05
CA ASN A 52 -16.09 -11.62 -20.91
C ASN A 52 -14.87 -10.78 -21.33
N ASN A 53 -14.38 -10.92 -22.57
CA ASN A 53 -13.28 -10.12 -23.10
C ASN A 53 -13.65 -8.63 -23.19
N GLN A 54 -14.88 -8.33 -23.61
CA GLN A 54 -15.38 -6.96 -23.64
C GLN A 54 -15.48 -6.38 -22.22
N ARG A 55 -16.05 -7.14 -21.29
CA ARG A 55 -16.13 -6.72 -19.88
C ARG A 55 -14.76 -6.54 -19.25
N ALA A 56 -13.80 -7.42 -19.56
CA ALA A 56 -12.43 -7.30 -19.10
C ALA A 56 -11.76 -6.02 -19.63
N ALA A 57 -12.04 -5.61 -20.87
CA ALA A 57 -11.54 -4.36 -21.44
C ALA A 57 -12.11 -3.14 -20.70
N GLU A 58 -13.40 -3.12 -20.38
CA GLU A 58 -14.04 -2.06 -19.59
C GLU A 58 -13.42 -1.94 -18.19
N ILE A 59 -13.23 -3.07 -17.51
CA ILE A 59 -12.62 -3.11 -16.17
C ILE A 59 -11.18 -2.58 -16.21
N ARG A 60 -10.40 -2.93 -17.24
CA ARG A 60 -9.04 -2.40 -17.44
C ARG A 60 -9.06 -0.88 -17.65
N GLY A 61 -10.03 -0.36 -18.42
CA GLY A 61 -10.24 1.07 -18.59
C GLY A 61 -10.58 1.79 -17.28
N GLU A 62 -11.45 1.20 -16.46
CA GLU A 62 -11.80 1.77 -15.16
C GLU A 62 -10.63 1.74 -14.16
N LEU A 63 -9.84 0.66 -14.17
CA LEU A 63 -8.59 0.58 -13.40
C LEU A 63 -7.61 1.70 -13.81
N GLN A 64 -7.48 1.97 -15.10
CA GLN A 64 -6.63 3.05 -15.60
C GLN A 64 -7.15 4.43 -15.18
N ARG A 65 -8.47 4.66 -15.24
CA ARG A 65 -9.13 5.88 -14.75
C ARG A 65 -8.92 6.10 -13.25
N LEU A 66 -8.83 5.04 -12.45
CA LEU A 66 -8.50 5.10 -11.02
C LEU A 66 -7.03 5.48 -10.74
N GLY A 67 -6.19 5.61 -11.77
CA GLY A 67 -4.75 5.83 -11.66
C GLY A 67 -3.93 4.54 -11.63
N GLY A 68 -4.57 3.43 -11.99
CA GLY A 68 -3.96 2.12 -12.17
C GLY A 68 -3.28 1.58 -10.92
N ARG A 69 -2.25 0.76 -11.17
CA ARG A 69 -1.50 0.10 -10.11
C ARG A 69 -0.73 1.09 -9.23
N ALA A 70 -0.24 2.20 -9.79
CA ALA A 70 0.51 3.21 -9.05
C ALA A 70 -0.36 3.92 -7.98
N ALA A 71 -1.58 4.31 -8.35
CA ALA A 71 -2.53 4.89 -7.40
C ALA A 71 -2.91 3.88 -6.30
N TYR A 72 -3.09 2.61 -6.65
CA TYR A 72 -3.32 1.54 -5.69
C TYR A 72 -2.15 1.36 -4.70
N GLN A 73 -0.91 1.30 -5.20
CA GLN A 73 0.29 1.11 -4.36
C GLN A 73 0.44 2.23 -3.34
N SER A 74 0.31 3.49 -3.78
CA SER A 74 0.39 4.64 -2.87
C SER A 74 -0.76 4.65 -1.84
N ALA A 75 -1.98 4.27 -2.25
CA ALA A 75 -3.12 4.15 -1.34
C ALA A 75 -2.94 3.02 -0.32
N SER A 76 -2.39 1.88 -0.73
CA SER A 76 -2.08 0.73 0.13
C SER A 76 -1.00 1.10 1.15
N GLN A 77 0.10 1.73 0.69
CA GLN A 77 1.17 2.22 1.56
C GLN A 77 0.63 3.19 2.62
N LEU A 78 -0.19 4.16 2.21
CA LEU A 78 -0.82 5.09 3.14
C LEU A 78 -1.73 4.36 4.14
N SER A 79 -2.51 3.37 3.68
CA SER A 79 -3.37 2.57 4.57
C SER A 79 -2.56 1.84 5.63
N VAL A 80 -1.48 1.15 5.22
CA VAL A 80 -0.59 0.40 6.11
C VAL A 80 0.08 1.30 7.15
N GLN A 81 0.47 2.52 6.80
CA GLN A 81 1.07 3.47 7.76
C GLN A 81 0.20 3.75 9.00
N PHE A 82 -1.13 3.57 8.90
CA PHE A 82 -2.01 3.76 10.04
C PHE A 82 -2.37 2.49 10.81
N HIS A 83 -2.00 1.31 10.33
CA HIS A 83 -2.22 0.08 11.06
C HIS A 83 -1.04 -0.11 12.02
N ASN A 84 -1.26 0.18 13.30
CA ASN A 84 -0.36 -0.26 14.37
C ASN A 84 -0.57 -1.77 14.60
N VAL A 85 -0.22 -2.59 13.61
CA VAL A 85 0.08 -3.99 13.90
C VAL A 85 1.21 -3.97 14.91
N SER A 86 1.06 -4.73 16.01
CA SER A 86 1.95 -4.72 17.17
C SER A 86 3.41 -4.67 16.72
N LYS A 87 4.05 -3.50 16.86
CA LYS A 87 5.42 -3.27 16.36
C LYS A 87 6.39 -4.34 16.86
N TRP A 88 6.13 -4.88 18.05
CA TRP A 88 6.84 -6.01 18.63
C TRP A 88 6.73 -7.29 17.79
N VAL A 89 5.55 -7.64 17.28
CA VAL A 89 5.36 -8.83 16.43
C VAL A 89 6.09 -8.66 15.10
N VAL A 90 5.96 -7.49 14.46
CA VAL A 90 6.68 -7.20 13.21
C VAL A 90 8.20 -7.23 13.44
N ALA A 91 8.68 -6.63 14.53
CA ALA A 91 10.10 -6.67 14.91
C ALA A 91 10.57 -8.09 15.18
N LYS A 92 9.74 -8.95 15.80
CA LYS A 92 10.04 -10.35 16.07
C LYS A 92 10.14 -11.18 14.78
N LEU A 93 9.24 -10.94 13.81
CA LEU A 93 9.23 -11.63 12.52
C LEU A 93 10.37 -11.18 11.59
N LEU A 94 10.83 -9.93 11.71
CA LEU A 94 11.93 -9.37 10.92
C LEU A 94 13.31 -9.59 11.55
N GLN A 95 13.43 -10.32 12.67
CA GLN A 95 14.74 -10.66 13.22
C GLN A 95 15.45 -11.57 12.22
N LYS A 96 16.51 -11.06 11.58
CA LYS A 96 17.40 -11.85 10.73
C LYS A 96 17.95 -13.02 11.56
N PRO A 97 17.85 -14.27 11.10
CA PRO A 97 18.45 -15.40 11.81
C PRO A 97 19.94 -15.12 12.01
N PRO A 98 20.51 -15.49 13.17
CA PRO A 98 21.93 -15.31 13.42
C PRO A 98 22.71 -15.99 12.28
N PRO A 99 23.79 -15.35 11.79
CA PRO A 99 24.62 -15.97 10.77
C PRO A 99 25.10 -17.34 11.29
N PRO A 100 25.14 -18.37 10.43
CA PRO A 100 25.64 -19.67 10.84
C PRO A 100 27.08 -19.49 11.35
N LEU A 101 27.35 -20.03 12.54
CA LEU A 101 28.69 -20.05 13.11
C LEU A 101 29.53 -20.95 12.21
N LEU A 102 30.37 -20.34 11.38
CA LEU A 102 31.42 -21.08 10.69
C LEU A 102 32.48 -21.45 11.74
N PRO A 103 32.95 -22.70 11.78
CA PRO A 103 34.03 -23.08 12.68
C PRO A 103 35.28 -22.25 12.38
N PRO A 104 36.08 -21.90 13.41
CA PRO A 104 37.33 -21.17 13.21
C PRO A 104 38.31 -21.98 12.34
N PRO A 105 39.21 -21.29 11.61
CA PRO A 105 40.16 -21.90 10.67
C PRO A 105 41.18 -22.81 11.38
#